data_AF-A0A668A4C7-F1
#
_entry.id   AF-A0A668A4C7-F1
#
_cell.length_a   1.000
_cell.length_b   1.000
_cell.length_c   1.000
_cell.angle_alpha   90.00
_cell.angle_beta   90.00
_cell.angle_gamma   90.00
#
_symmetry.space_group_name_H-M   'P 1'
#
loop_
_entity.id
_entity.type
_entity.pdbx_description
1 polymer ?
#
loop_
_entity_poly.entity_id
_entity_poly.type
_entity_poly.pdbx_seq_one_letter_code
_entity_poly.pdbx_strand_id
1 'polypeptide(L)'
;MTLEEHRELTSQLLERQPGLVFDTLAMYQRRHGAPPFAGVPGVPWCTCGNFRDMPTDLERKCCGQDPKNCVSLLPHFSQYCLTEGFLHIHRQYREDITVLGQASGPGDDNREYRYAAYRHFIYWQHGSLGQGNRRVIPSCCVWRIRDRFPDPQGHYTGFVPGI
;
A
#
# COMPACT_ATOMS: atom_id res chain seq x y z
N MET A 1 -33.07 -3.36 11.00
CA MET A 1 -32.02 -2.49 11.56
C MET A 1 -32.36 -1.05 11.25
N THR A 2 -32.16 -0.15 12.21
CA THR A 2 -32.28 1.29 12.04
C THR A 2 -31.06 1.87 11.32
N LEU A 3 -31.16 3.11 10.81
CA LEU A 3 -30.02 3.77 10.17
C LEU A 3 -28.83 3.96 11.12
N GLU A 4 -29.11 4.16 12.41
CA GLU A 4 -28.10 4.30 13.46
C GLU A 4 -27.38 2.97 13.72
N GLU A 5 -28.12 1.87 13.80
CA GLU A 5 -27.55 0.51 13.89
C GLU A 5 -26.68 0.17 12.68
N HIS A 6 -27.08 0.60 11.47
CA HIS A 6 -26.26 0.42 10.27
C HIS A 6 -24.95 1.24 10.29
N ARG A 7 -24.97 2.47 10.82
CA ARG A 7 -23.78 3.32 10.95
C ARG A 7 -22.79 2.76 11.97
N GLU A 8 -23.30 2.33 13.12
CA GLU A 8 -22.51 1.69 14.17
C GLU A 8 -21.84 0.41 13.64
N LEU A 9 -22.60 -0.47 12.99
CA LEU A 9 -22.06 -1.67 12.37
C LEU A 9 -20.99 -1.33 11.32
N THR A 10 -21.21 -0.29 10.51
CA THR A 10 -20.23 0.15 9.51
C THR A 10 -18.94 0.62 10.17
N SER A 11 -19.03 1.41 11.25
CA SER A 11 -17.84 1.85 12.00
C SER A 11 -17.03 0.66 12.54
N GLN A 12 -17.71 -0.31 13.15
CA GLN A 12 -17.07 -1.52 13.67
C GLN A 12 -16.42 -2.36 12.56
N LEU A 13 -17.06 -2.46 11.39
CA LEU A 13 -16.47 -3.16 10.23
C LEU A 13 -15.24 -2.43 9.68
N LEU A 14 -15.25 -1.09 9.65
CA LEU A 14 -14.12 -0.28 9.23
C LEU A 14 -12.95 -0.38 10.22
N GLU A 15 -13.20 -0.43 11.53
CA GLU A 15 -12.17 -0.66 12.54
C GLU A 15 -11.52 -2.04 12.41
N ARG A 16 -12.34 -3.06 12.14
CA ARG A 16 -11.86 -4.44 11.93
C ARG A 16 -11.09 -4.62 10.63
N GLN A 17 -11.46 -3.86 9.60
CA GLN A 17 -10.78 -3.87 8.30
C GLN A 17 -10.49 -2.43 7.84
N PRO A 18 -9.42 -1.80 8.37
CA PRO A 18 -9.09 -0.40 8.08
C PRO A 18 -8.89 -0.09 6.60
N GLY A 19 -8.63 -1.11 5.77
CA GLY A 19 -8.56 -0.99 4.32
C GLY A 19 -9.86 -0.51 3.67
N LEU A 20 -11.01 -0.89 4.22
CA LEU A 20 -12.33 -0.51 3.70
C LEU A 20 -12.64 0.98 3.86
N VAL A 21 -11.86 1.70 4.70
CA VAL A 21 -11.99 3.15 4.83
C VAL A 21 -11.67 3.83 3.50
N PHE A 22 -10.68 3.34 2.76
CA PHE A 22 -10.31 3.91 1.47
C PHE A 22 -11.38 3.67 0.41
N ASP A 23 -12.02 2.50 0.42
CA ASP A 23 -13.16 2.22 -0.47
C ASP A 23 -14.33 3.13 -0.16
N THR A 24 -14.63 3.33 1.12
CA THR A 24 -15.69 4.25 1.58
C THR A 24 -15.40 5.69 1.19
N LEU A 25 -14.16 6.15 1.36
CA LEU A 25 -13.70 7.47 0.93
C LEU A 25 -13.79 7.63 -0.60
N ALA A 26 -13.38 6.61 -1.37
CA ALA A 26 -13.47 6.63 -2.82
C ALA A 26 -14.94 6.66 -3.29
N MET A 27 -15.84 5.91 -2.63
CA MET A 27 -17.28 5.96 -2.90
C MET A 27 -17.86 7.34 -2.58
N TYR A 28 -17.47 7.95 -1.46
CA TYR A 28 -17.87 9.30 -1.09
C TYR A 28 -17.42 10.32 -2.15
N GLN A 29 -16.15 10.26 -2.56
CA GLN A 29 -15.60 11.14 -3.60
C GLN A 29 -16.32 10.99 -4.95
N ARG A 30 -16.66 9.75 -5.36
CA ARG A 30 -17.45 9.51 -6.58
C ARG A 30 -18.84 10.14 -6.53
N ARG A 31 -19.45 10.15 -5.35
CA ARG A 31 -20.84 10.61 -5.15
C ARG A 31 -20.95 12.10 -4.89
N HIS A 32 -19.97 12.70 -4.22
CA HIS A 32 -19.98 14.09 -3.79
C HIS A 32 -19.02 14.99 -4.59
N GLY A 33 -18.32 14.43 -5.58
CA GLY A 33 -17.23 15.08 -6.28
C GLY A 33 -15.93 14.96 -5.50
N ALA A 34 -14.82 14.79 -6.24
CA ALA A 34 -13.51 14.91 -5.62
C ALA A 34 -13.34 16.36 -5.13
N PRO A 35 -12.70 16.59 -3.96
CA PRO A 35 -12.27 17.92 -3.57
C PRO A 35 -11.52 18.58 -4.74
N PRO A 36 -11.66 19.91 -4.95
CA PRO A 36 -10.92 20.60 -6.00
C PRO A 36 -9.44 20.24 -5.87
N PHE A 37 -8.83 19.86 -7.00
CA PHE A 37 -7.47 19.36 -7.07
C PHE A 37 -6.50 20.39 -6.47
N ALA A 38 -6.16 20.23 -5.19
CA ALA A 38 -5.06 20.93 -4.54
C ALA A 38 -3.75 20.21 -4.88
N GLY A 39 -3.54 19.96 -6.16
CA GLY A 39 -2.34 19.29 -6.64
C GLY A 39 -1.09 20.05 -6.27
N VAL A 40 0.02 19.30 -6.24
CA VAL A 40 1.33 19.92 -6.10
C VAL A 40 1.63 20.68 -7.40
N PRO A 41 2.02 21.97 -7.34
CA PRO A 41 2.45 22.71 -8.53
C PRO A 41 3.52 21.93 -9.31
N GLY A 42 3.29 21.72 -10.61
CA GLY A 42 4.19 20.98 -11.49
C GLY A 42 4.03 19.45 -11.49
N VAL A 43 3.19 18.87 -10.61
CA VAL A 43 2.96 17.41 -10.56
C VAL A 43 1.46 17.09 -10.56
N PRO A 44 0.83 17.04 -11.74
CA PRO A 44 -0.63 16.93 -11.87
C PRO A 44 -1.19 15.56 -11.46
N TRP A 45 -0.34 14.55 -11.26
CA TRP A 45 -0.77 13.20 -10.91
C TRP A 45 -0.79 12.95 -9.39
N CYS A 46 -0.38 13.92 -8.55
CA CYS A 46 -0.29 13.74 -7.11
C CYS A 46 -0.98 14.82 -6.28
N THR A 47 -1.89 14.39 -5.40
CA THR A 47 -2.61 15.24 -4.45
C THR A 47 -2.00 15.22 -3.04
N CYS A 48 -1.35 14.12 -2.64
CA CYS A 48 -0.87 13.95 -1.27
C CYS A 48 0.46 14.64 -0.96
N GLY A 49 1.15 15.20 -1.97
CA GLY A 49 2.43 15.90 -1.79
C GLY A 49 3.65 15.04 -1.46
N ASN A 50 3.47 13.79 -1.03
CA ASN A 50 4.55 12.92 -0.53
C ASN A 50 5.09 11.97 -1.62
N PHE A 51 4.91 12.29 -2.90
CA PHE A 51 5.44 11.47 -3.98
C PHE A 51 6.94 11.68 -4.16
N ARG A 52 7.57 10.72 -4.81
CA ARG A 52 8.89 10.84 -5.43
C ARG A 52 8.82 10.32 -6.86
N ASP A 53 9.76 10.70 -7.70
CA ASP A 53 9.74 10.28 -9.11
C ASP A 53 9.82 8.76 -9.22
N MET A 54 9.18 8.23 -10.27
CA MET A 54 9.14 6.80 -10.56
C MET A 54 9.59 6.58 -12.00
N PRO A 55 10.29 5.46 -12.30
CA PRO A 55 10.88 5.24 -13.62
C PRO A 55 9.87 5.15 -14.77
N THR A 56 8.64 4.71 -14.46
CA THR A 56 7.59 4.50 -15.46
C THR A 56 6.36 5.34 -15.18
N ASP A 57 5.66 5.77 -16.23
CA ASP A 57 4.39 6.50 -16.10
C ASP A 57 3.31 5.68 -15.38
N LEU A 58 3.33 4.36 -15.57
CA LEU A 58 2.43 3.45 -14.87
C LEU A 58 2.63 3.50 -13.34
N GLU A 59 3.87 3.69 -12.90
CA GLU A 59 4.22 3.80 -11.48
C GLU A 59 4.06 5.21 -10.90
N ARG A 60 3.84 6.24 -11.74
CA ARG A 60 3.51 7.61 -11.32
C ARG A 60 2.08 7.72 -10.80
N LYS A 61 1.80 6.98 -9.72
CA LYS A 61 0.49 6.87 -9.07
C LYS A 61 0.51 7.53 -7.70
N CYS A 62 -0.51 8.34 -7.42
CA CYS A 62 -0.76 8.91 -6.09
C CYS A 62 -1.71 8.04 -5.26
N CYS A 63 -1.66 8.20 -3.94
CA CYS A 63 -2.62 7.57 -3.03
C CYS A 63 -3.98 8.28 -2.98
N GLY A 64 -4.09 9.47 -3.60
CA GLY A 64 -5.33 10.23 -3.74
C GLY A 64 -5.81 10.94 -2.47
N GLN A 65 -5.07 10.86 -1.37
CA GLN A 65 -5.43 11.50 -0.09
C GLN A 65 -4.88 12.93 0.01
N ASP A 66 -5.41 13.71 0.93
CA ASP A 66 -4.86 15.02 1.29
C ASP A 66 -3.44 14.91 1.87
N PRO A 67 -2.62 15.97 1.80
CA PRO A 67 -1.25 15.95 2.31
C PRO A 67 -1.11 15.49 3.77
N LYS A 68 -2.07 15.85 4.63
CA LYS A 68 -2.09 15.45 6.05
C LYS A 68 -2.51 13.99 6.28
N ASN A 69 -3.23 13.41 5.32
CA ASN A 69 -3.82 12.08 5.41
C ASN A 69 -3.18 11.11 4.41
N CYS A 70 -1.98 11.42 3.92
CA CYS A 70 -1.27 10.56 2.99
C CYS A 70 -1.15 9.14 3.56
N VAL A 71 -1.50 8.13 2.76
CA VAL A 71 -1.51 6.73 3.19
C VAL A 71 -0.16 6.29 3.79
N SER A 72 0.96 6.78 3.25
CA SER A 72 2.31 6.45 3.76
C SER A 72 2.64 7.05 5.13
N LEU A 73 1.82 7.98 5.63
CA LEU A 73 1.96 8.62 6.94
C LEU A 73 1.02 8.00 7.99
N LEU A 74 0.08 7.16 7.59
CA LEU A 74 -0.88 6.58 8.52
C LEU A 74 -0.21 5.57 9.46
N PRO A 75 -0.62 5.51 10.75
CA PRO A 75 -0.10 4.53 11.70
C PRO A 75 -0.26 3.08 11.21
N HIS A 76 -1.39 2.77 10.59
CA HIS A 76 -1.67 1.45 9.98
C HIS A 76 -0.66 1.09 8.90
N PHE A 77 -0.23 2.05 8.08
CA PHE A 77 0.79 1.80 7.06
C PHE A 77 2.12 1.39 7.73
N SER A 78 2.54 2.11 8.76
CA SER A 78 3.73 1.75 9.54
C SER A 78 3.60 0.35 10.15
N GLN A 79 2.47 0.06 10.79
CA GLN A 79 2.22 -1.23 11.44
C GLN A 79 2.23 -2.40 10.45
N TYR A 80 1.53 -2.28 9.31
CA TYR A 80 1.37 -3.37 8.38
C TYR A 80 2.49 -3.50 7.36
N CYS A 81 3.12 -2.39 6.96
CA CYS A 81 4.08 -2.38 5.85
C CYS A 81 5.53 -2.10 6.29
N LEU A 82 5.77 -1.55 7.49
CA LEU A 82 7.13 -1.13 7.90
C LEU A 82 7.65 -1.84 9.16
N THR A 83 6.80 -2.51 9.93
CA THR A 83 7.21 -3.24 11.14
C THR A 83 7.82 -4.58 10.77
N GLU A 84 9.14 -4.72 10.98
CA GLU A 84 9.92 -5.92 10.67
C GLU A 84 9.33 -7.20 11.26
N GLY A 85 8.88 -7.18 12.51
CA GLY A 85 8.28 -8.37 13.15
C GLY A 85 7.05 -8.90 12.41
N PHE A 86 6.17 -8.03 11.93
CA PHE A 86 4.99 -8.45 11.15
C PHE A 86 5.38 -8.99 9.77
N LEU A 87 6.36 -8.34 9.11
CA LEU A 87 6.84 -8.80 7.81
C LEU A 87 7.56 -10.15 7.93
N HIS A 88 8.33 -10.34 9.01
CA HIS A 88 9.03 -11.59 9.32
C HIS A 88 8.05 -12.75 9.56
N ILE A 89 7.03 -12.55 10.41
CA ILE A 89 6.01 -13.58 10.67
C ILE A 89 5.30 -13.98 9.38
N HIS A 90 4.92 -13.02 8.54
CA HIS A 90 4.27 -13.33 7.26
C HIS A 90 5.19 -14.06 6.29
N ARG A 91 6.49 -13.74 6.27
CA ARG A 91 7.49 -14.50 5.51
C ARG A 91 7.52 -15.96 5.97
N GLN A 92 7.69 -16.20 7.26
CA GLN A 92 7.72 -17.57 7.83
C GLN A 92 6.44 -18.33 7.51
N TYR A 93 5.27 -17.72 7.73
CA TYR A 93 3.98 -18.32 7.40
C TYR A 93 3.87 -18.72 5.91
N ARG A 94 4.40 -17.90 5.00
CA ARG A 94 4.42 -18.22 3.57
C ARG A 94 5.37 -19.37 3.25
N GLU A 95 6.57 -19.36 3.81
CA GLU A 95 7.58 -20.41 3.64
C GLU A 95 7.01 -21.76 4.11
N ASP A 96 6.37 -21.78 5.29
CA ASP A 96 5.77 -22.98 5.88
C ASP A 96 4.62 -23.56 5.02
N ILE A 97 3.82 -22.70 4.38
CA ILE A 97 2.62 -23.14 3.63
C ILE A 97 2.92 -23.46 2.17
N THR A 98 3.86 -22.75 1.53
CA THR A 98 3.95 -22.79 0.07
C THR A 98 4.95 -23.79 -0.50
N VAL A 99 5.72 -24.55 0.30
CA VAL A 99 6.82 -25.44 -0.16
C VAL A 99 7.82 -24.72 -1.09
N LEU A 100 7.71 -23.40 -1.23
CA LEU A 100 8.65 -22.53 -1.90
C LEU A 100 9.76 -22.31 -0.89
N GLY A 101 10.71 -23.24 -0.88
CA GLY A 101 11.88 -23.20 -0.02
C GLY A 101 12.64 -21.87 -0.13
N GLN A 102 13.46 -21.62 0.89
CA GLN A 102 14.28 -20.42 1.08
C GLN A 102 14.91 -19.93 -0.24
N ALA A 103 14.41 -18.81 -0.76
CA ALA A 103 14.91 -18.24 -2.01
C ALA A 103 16.07 -17.25 -1.83
N SER A 104 16.52 -17.02 -0.59
CA SER A 104 17.32 -15.83 -0.30
C SER A 104 18.58 -16.20 0.49
N GLY A 105 19.74 -15.92 -0.10
CA GLY A 105 21.03 -16.08 0.56
C GLY A 105 21.26 -15.03 1.67
N PRO A 106 22.35 -15.15 2.46
CA PRO A 106 22.70 -14.19 3.49
C PRO A 106 22.81 -12.77 2.90
N GLY A 107 22.08 -11.80 3.47
CA GLY A 107 22.13 -10.39 3.07
C GLY A 107 20.95 -9.88 2.23
N ASP A 108 19.95 -10.71 1.90
CA ASP A 108 18.79 -10.29 1.08
C ASP A 108 17.56 -9.84 1.90
N ASP A 109 17.70 -9.67 3.23
CA ASP A 109 16.55 -9.43 4.12
C ASP A 109 15.75 -8.17 3.77
N ASN A 110 16.42 -7.09 3.36
CA ASN A 110 15.72 -5.88 2.93
C ASN A 110 14.88 -6.10 1.68
N ARG A 111 15.36 -6.90 0.72
CA ARG A 111 14.59 -7.20 -0.50
C ARG A 111 13.35 -8.02 -0.17
N GLU A 112 13.49 -9.00 0.72
CA GLU A 112 12.36 -9.79 1.22
C GLU A 112 11.37 -8.94 2.02
N TYR A 113 11.85 -8.05 2.90
CA TYR A 113 10.99 -7.10 3.60
C TYR A 113 10.23 -6.18 2.66
N ARG A 114 10.89 -5.64 1.62
CA ARG A 114 10.21 -4.85 0.58
C ARG A 114 9.12 -5.67 -0.11
N TYR A 115 9.43 -6.90 -0.51
CA TYR A 115 8.48 -7.77 -1.19
C TYR A 115 7.26 -8.09 -0.30
N ALA A 116 7.49 -8.45 0.96
CA ALA A 116 6.42 -8.67 1.94
C ALA A 116 5.58 -7.40 2.17
N ALA A 117 6.22 -6.24 2.34
CA ALA A 117 5.55 -4.96 2.55
C ALA A 117 4.67 -4.56 1.35
N TYR A 118 5.15 -4.76 0.12
CA TYR A 118 4.36 -4.52 -1.08
C TYR A 118 3.11 -5.39 -1.12
N ARG A 119 3.24 -6.68 -0.77
CA ARG A 119 2.09 -7.59 -0.70
C ARG A 119 1.12 -7.24 0.41
N HIS A 120 1.62 -6.88 1.59
CA HIS A 120 0.80 -6.42 2.70
C HIS A 120 -0.01 -5.20 2.33
N PHE A 121 0.61 -4.20 1.68
CA PHE A 121 -0.09 -3.02 1.21
C PHE A 121 -1.23 -3.38 0.25
N ILE A 122 -0.95 -4.22 -0.76
CA ILE A 122 -1.97 -4.64 -1.73
C ILE A 122 -3.11 -5.39 -1.03
N TYR A 123 -2.80 -6.33 -0.15
CA TYR A 123 -3.82 -7.08 0.58
C TYR A 123 -4.64 -6.19 1.52
N TRP A 124 -3.98 -5.26 2.21
CA TRP A 124 -4.64 -4.29 3.08
C TRP A 124 -5.60 -3.39 2.30
N GLN A 125 -5.20 -2.91 1.12
CA GLN A 125 -5.99 -1.95 0.33
C GLN A 125 -7.03 -2.61 -0.57
N HIS A 126 -6.82 -3.85 -1.00
CA HIS A 126 -7.61 -4.47 -2.07
C HIS A 126 -8.04 -5.91 -1.78
N GLY A 127 -7.64 -6.47 -0.63
CA GLY A 127 -7.86 -7.88 -0.33
C GLY A 127 -7.08 -8.82 -1.24
N SER A 128 -7.56 -10.06 -1.37
CA SER A 128 -6.99 -11.05 -2.28
C SER A 128 -7.37 -10.75 -3.73
N LEU A 129 -6.36 -10.58 -4.59
CA LEU A 129 -6.57 -10.23 -6.01
C LEU A 129 -6.60 -11.46 -6.95
N GLY A 130 -6.15 -12.63 -6.48
CA GLY A 130 -5.91 -13.79 -7.34
C GLY A 130 -4.60 -13.71 -8.14
N GLN A 131 -4.28 -14.79 -8.87
CA GLN A 131 -3.08 -14.87 -9.71
C GLN A 131 -3.18 -13.95 -10.93
N GLY A 132 -2.08 -13.33 -11.36
CA GLY A 132 -2.03 -12.44 -12.53
C GLY A 132 -2.60 -11.03 -12.30
N ASN A 133 -3.48 -10.83 -11.32
CA ASN A 133 -4.07 -9.53 -11.04
C ASN A 133 -3.17 -8.69 -10.12
N ARG A 134 -2.26 -7.92 -10.72
CA ARG A 134 -1.30 -7.05 -9.99
C ARG A 134 -1.76 -5.60 -10.05
N ARG A 135 -1.59 -4.87 -8.94
CA ARG A 135 -1.91 -3.44 -8.83
C ARG A 135 -0.67 -2.63 -8.50
N VAL A 136 -0.59 -1.43 -9.08
CA VAL A 136 0.45 -0.45 -8.78
C VAL A 136 0.21 0.16 -7.40
N ILE A 137 1.25 0.14 -6.58
CA ILE A 137 1.30 0.81 -5.27
C ILE A 137 1.65 2.29 -5.50
N PRO A 138 0.99 3.24 -4.81
CA PRO A 138 1.33 4.66 -4.92
C PRO A 138 2.80 4.97 -4.63
N SER A 139 3.37 5.94 -5.35
CA SER A 139 4.77 6.37 -5.22
C SER A 139 5.15 6.70 -3.76
N CYS A 140 4.31 7.46 -3.04
CA CYS A 140 4.54 7.81 -1.64
C CYS A 140 4.74 6.57 -0.74
N CYS A 141 3.98 5.50 -0.97
CA CYS A 141 4.05 4.26 -0.22
C CYS A 141 5.28 3.43 -0.63
N VAL A 142 5.56 3.31 -1.94
CA VAL A 142 6.73 2.58 -2.45
C VAL A 142 8.01 3.16 -1.86
N TRP A 143 8.16 4.47 -1.93
CA TRP A 143 9.35 5.15 -1.43
C TRP A 143 9.48 5.07 0.08
N ARG A 144 8.37 5.16 0.83
CA ARG A 144 8.40 4.96 2.29
C ARG A 144 8.89 3.56 2.68
N ILE A 145 8.52 2.53 1.92
CA ILE A 145 9.02 1.16 2.10
C ILE A 145 10.50 1.06 1.73
N ARG A 146 10.92 1.65 0.62
CA ARG A 146 12.32 1.64 0.17
C ARG A 146 13.26 2.38 1.13
N ASP A 147 12.80 3.47 1.76
CA ASP A 147 13.58 4.17 2.79
C ASP A 147 13.80 3.29 4.02
N ARG A 148 12.77 2.52 4.42
CA ARG A 148 12.87 1.64 5.59
C ARG A 148 13.74 0.42 5.33
N PHE A 149 13.68 -0.11 4.11
CA PHE A 149 14.37 -1.32 3.66
C PHE A 149 15.18 -1.03 2.39
N PRO A 150 16.27 -0.25 2.50
CA PRO A 150 17.01 0.22 1.34
C PRO A 150 17.71 -0.91 0.60
N ASP A 151 17.92 -0.68 -0.69
CA ASP A 151 18.86 -1.45 -1.50
C ASP A 151 20.16 -0.65 -1.52
N PRO A 152 21.31 -1.18 -1.05
CA PRO A 152 22.55 -0.41 -0.95
C PRO A 152 23.03 0.16 -2.29
N GLN A 153 22.67 -0.49 -3.40
CA GLN A 153 23.02 -0.08 -4.76
C GLN A 153 21.88 0.72 -5.43
N GLY A 154 20.72 0.85 -4.78
CA GLY A 154 19.56 1.55 -5.31
C GLY A 154 18.89 0.82 -6.48
N HIS A 155 19.16 -0.47 -6.68
CA HIS A 155 18.62 -1.22 -7.79
C HIS A 155 17.25 -1.81 -7.45
N TYR A 156 16.21 -1.23 -8.05
CA TYR A 156 14.83 -1.69 -7.90
C TYR A 156 14.25 -2.11 -9.25
N THR A 157 13.73 -3.33 -9.34
CA THR A 157 13.10 -3.87 -10.58
C THR A 157 11.84 -3.09 -11.01
N GLY A 158 11.15 -2.45 -10.06
CA GLY A 158 9.89 -1.74 -10.32
C GLY A 158 8.69 -2.68 -10.47
N PHE A 159 7.58 -2.13 -10.97
CA PHE A 159 6.34 -2.88 -11.21
C PHE A 159 6.43 -3.75 -12.46
N VAL A 160 6.20 -5.05 -12.29
CA VAL A 160 6.05 -6.00 -13.39
C VAL A 160 4.56 -6.36 -13.51
N PRO A 161 3.90 -6.15 -14.65
CA PRO A 161 2.51 -6.58 -14.86
C PRO A 161 2.34 -8.08 -14.64
N GLY A 162 1.12 -8.52 -14.31
CA GLY A 162 0.83 -9.95 -14.29
C GLY A 162 0.64 -10.49 -15.70
N ILE A 163 0.93 -11.78 -15.85
CA ILE A 163 0.70 -12.57 -17.07
C ILE A 163 -0.64 -13.28 -16.91
#